data_AF-S9R5M4-F1
#
_entry.id   AF-S9R5M4-F1
#
_cell.length_a   1.000
_cell.length_b   1.000
_cell.length_c   1.000
_cell.angle_alpha   90.00
_cell.angle_beta   90.00
_cell.angle_gamma   90.00
#
_symmetry.space_group_name_H-M   'P 1'
#
loop_
_entity.id
_entity.type
_entity.pdbx_description
1 polymer ?
#
loop_
_entity_poly.entity_id
_entity_poly.type
_entity_poly.pdbx_seq_one_letter_code
_entity_poly.pdbx_strand_id
1 'polypeptide(L)'
;MRALILRDLRLAVRAGGGFGLSLAFFLIVVLLVPFAVGPDAAVLSRIGPGVLWVGALLATLLSLDRIFALDHEDGALPLIATSPLPPEGIALAKAIAHWLTTGLPLTLAAAPLGVLLQIGGRPMAGCC
;
A
#
# COMPACT_ATOMS: atom_id res chain seq x y z
N MET A 1 11.60 15.11 -17.87
CA MET A 1 11.31 14.53 -16.54
C MET A 1 9.82 14.56 -16.17
N ARG A 2 9.16 15.73 -16.05
CA ARG A 2 7.73 15.83 -15.67
C ARG A 2 6.75 15.05 -16.57
N ALA A 3 6.97 15.06 -17.89
CA ALA A 3 6.12 14.34 -18.84
C ALA A 3 6.22 12.81 -18.71
N LEU A 4 7.38 12.29 -18.31
CA LEU A 4 7.59 10.86 -18.02
C LEU A 4 6.82 10.48 -16.74
N ILE A 5 6.96 11.26 -15.67
CA ILE A 5 6.27 11.04 -14.40
C ILE A 5 4.75 11.06 -14.59
N LEU A 6 4.20 12.03 -15.34
CA LEU A 6 2.76 12.10 -15.62
C LEU A 6 2.27 10.95 -16.51
N ARG A 7 3.08 10.47 -17.46
CA ARG A 7 2.73 9.32 -18.30
C ARG A 7 2.72 8.04 -17.49
N ASP A 8 3.73 7.81 -16.65
CA ASP A 8 3.81 6.67 -15.73
C ASP A 8 2.69 6.71 -14.68
N LEU A 9 2.36 7.87 -14.12
CA LEU A 9 1.21 8.01 -13.21
C LEU A 9 -0.10 7.65 -13.90
N ARG A 10 -0.29 8.12 -15.14
CA ARG A 10 -1.52 7.87 -15.90
C ARG A 10 -1.61 6.42 -16.38
N LEU A 11 -0.47 5.79 -16.69
CA LEU A 11 -0.38 4.38 -17.03
C LEU A 11 -0.58 3.49 -15.79
N ALA A 12 0.02 3.84 -14.64
CA ALA A 12 -0.17 3.12 -13.38
C ALA A 12 -1.62 3.17 -12.89
N VAL A 13 -2.29 4.31 -13.04
CA VAL A 13 -3.72 4.48 -12.71
C VAL A 13 -4.62 3.77 -13.71
N ARG A 14 -4.25 3.70 -15.00
CA ARG A 14 -5.07 3.10 -16.06
C ARG A 14 -4.84 1.61 -16.28
N ALA A 15 -3.68 1.08 -15.89
CA ALA A 15 -3.36 -0.34 -15.97
C ALA A 15 -4.13 -1.19 -14.94
N GLY A 16 -4.77 -0.55 -13.94
CA GLY A 16 -5.89 -1.11 -13.18
C GLY A 16 -5.64 -2.37 -12.33
N GLY A 17 -4.49 -3.06 -12.47
CA GLY A 17 -4.29 -4.40 -11.92
C GLY A 17 -3.53 -4.46 -10.60
N GLY A 18 -2.57 -3.56 -10.36
CA GLY A 18 -1.73 -3.60 -9.15
C GLY A 18 -2.39 -2.95 -7.93
N PHE A 19 -3.03 -1.80 -8.13
CA PHE A 19 -3.61 -1.01 -7.04
C PHE A 19 -4.76 -1.73 -6.32
N GLY A 20 -5.71 -2.29 -7.08
CA GLY A 20 -6.88 -2.95 -6.49
C GLY A 20 -6.51 -4.20 -5.70
N LEU A 21 -5.51 -4.96 -6.15
CA LEU A 21 -5.08 -6.19 -5.50
C LEU A 21 -4.36 -5.93 -4.16
N SER A 22 -3.46 -4.94 -4.12
CA SER A 22 -2.81 -4.52 -2.87
C SER A 22 -3.77 -3.90 -1.87
N LEU A 23 -4.74 -3.09 -2.34
CA LEU A 23 -5.77 -2.52 -1.47
C LEU A 23 -6.69 -3.60 -0.90
N ALA A 24 -7.13 -4.55 -1.74
CA ALA A 24 -7.94 -5.68 -1.29
C ALA A 24 -7.19 -6.55 -0.27
N PHE A 25 -5.90 -6.84 -0.51
CA PHE A 25 -5.08 -7.60 0.44
C PHE A 25 -4.96 -6.88 1.78
N PHE A 26 -4.67 -5.57 1.78
CA PHE A 26 -4.62 -4.77 2.98
C PHE A 26 -5.94 -4.79 3.76
N LEU A 27 -7.07 -4.58 3.07
CA LEU A 27 -8.40 -4.61 3.68
C LEU A 27 -8.71 -5.98 4.28
N ILE A 28 -8.43 -7.06 3.57
CA ILE A 28 -8.63 -8.43 4.05
C ILE A 28 -7.84 -8.66 5.33
N VAL A 29 -6.54 -8.32 5.34
CA VAL A 29 -5.67 -8.47 6.52
C VAL A 29 -6.21 -7.69 7.71
N VAL A 30 -6.50 -6.40 7.54
CA VAL A 30 -6.93 -5.54 8.65
C VAL A 30 -8.32 -5.90 9.16
N LEU A 31 -9.23 -6.35 8.28
CA LEU A 31 -10.56 -6.81 8.67
C LEU A 31 -10.50 -8.16 9.38
N LEU A 32 -9.63 -9.08 8.99
CA LEU A 32 -9.49 -10.40 9.61
C LEU A 32 -8.98 -10.33 11.06
N VAL A 33 -8.12 -9.36 11.39
CA VAL A 33 -7.55 -9.24 12.73
C VAL A 33 -8.59 -9.14 13.86
N PRO A 34 -9.55 -8.20 13.85
CA PRO A 34 -10.57 -8.12 14.89
C PRO A 34 -11.47 -9.38 14.94
N PHE A 35 -11.70 -10.04 13.79
CA PHE A 35 -12.42 -11.33 13.78
C PHE A 35 -11.60 -12.47 14.41
N ALA A 36 -10.27 -12.47 14.26
CA ALA A 36 -9.39 -13.49 14.81
C ALA A 36 -9.12 -13.31 16.31
N VAL A 37 -9.00 -12.06 16.77
CA VAL A 37 -8.67 -11.70 18.16
C VAL A 37 -9.92 -11.61 19.04
N GLY A 38 -11.08 -11.28 18.45
CA GLY A 38 -12.32 -11.03 19.19
C GLY A 38 -12.45 -9.58 19.67
N PRO A 39 -13.59 -9.24 20.33
CA PRO A 39 -13.97 -7.85 20.65
C PRO A 39 -13.22 -7.23 21.85
N ASP A 40 -12.02 -7.72 22.20
CA ASP A 40 -11.23 -7.17 23.31
C ASP A 40 -10.53 -5.86 22.92
N ALA A 41 -11.10 -4.75 23.38
CA ALA A 41 -10.61 -3.39 23.15
C ALA A 41 -9.15 -3.15 23.62
N ALA A 42 -8.76 -3.77 24.74
CA ALA A 42 -7.45 -3.57 25.33
C ALA A 42 -6.35 -4.24 24.50
N VAL A 43 -6.65 -5.40 23.93
CA VAL A 43 -5.76 -6.10 23.00
C VAL A 43 -5.75 -5.38 21.65
N LEU A 44 -6.91 -5.04 21.11
CA LEU A 44 -7.06 -4.48 19.76
C LEU A 44 -6.38 -3.11 19.61
N SER A 45 -6.52 -2.24 20.60
CA SER A 45 -5.85 -0.92 20.62
C SER A 45 -4.33 -1.03 20.72
N ARG A 46 -3.82 -2.10 21.33
CA ARG A 46 -2.38 -2.33 21.53
C ARG A 46 -1.72 -2.94 20.28
N ILE A 47 -2.41 -3.84 19.57
CA ILE A 47 -1.89 -4.50 18.35
C ILE A 47 -2.26 -3.75 17.06
N GLY A 48 -3.31 -2.93 17.08
CA GLY A 48 -3.85 -2.22 15.92
C GLY A 48 -2.83 -1.42 15.11
N PRO A 49 -1.94 -0.61 15.72
CA PRO A 49 -0.92 0.13 14.98
C PRO A 49 0.06 -0.79 14.25
N GLY A 50 0.45 -1.90 14.90
CA GLY A 50 1.34 -2.90 14.33
C GLY A 50 0.71 -3.61 13.14
N VAL A 51 -0.57 -3.97 13.25
CA VAL A 51 -1.33 -4.63 12.17
C VAL A 51 -1.47 -3.72 10.95
N LEU A 52 -1.77 -2.43 11.16
CA LEU A 52 -1.82 -1.46 10.06
C LEU A 52 -0.47 -1.35 9.36
N TRP A 53 0.63 -1.30 10.12
CA TRP A 53 1.98 -1.22 9.57
C TRP A 53 2.38 -2.49 8.81
N VAL A 54 2.15 -3.67 9.38
CA VAL A 54 2.45 -4.96 8.74
C VAL A 54 1.60 -5.15 7.48
N GLY A 55 0.30 -4.86 7.56
CA GLY A 55 -0.59 -4.93 6.40
C GLY A 55 -0.14 -3.99 5.27
N ALA A 56 0.24 -2.76 5.60
CA ALA A 56 0.75 -1.80 4.62
C ALA A 56 2.05 -2.30 3.98
N LEU A 57 3.00 -2.80 4.77
CA LEU A 57 4.25 -3.37 4.26
C LEU A 57 4.00 -4.55 3.32
N LEU A 58 3.17 -5.52 3.71
CA LEU A 58 2.84 -6.67 2.86
C LEU A 58 2.14 -6.25 1.55
N ALA A 59 1.21 -5.30 1.62
CA ALA A 59 0.54 -4.76 0.45
C ALA A 59 1.50 -4.03 -0.50
N THR A 60 2.47 -3.27 0.04
CA THR A 60 3.52 -2.62 -0.75
C THR A 60 4.46 -3.62 -1.41
N LEU A 61 4.86 -4.69 -0.70
CA LEU A 61 5.73 -5.73 -1.22
C LEU A 61 5.06 -6.47 -2.40
N LEU A 62 3.77 -6.75 -2.27
CA LEU A 62 2.97 -7.38 -3.34
C LEU A 62 2.80 -6.49 -4.58
N SER A 63 2.59 -5.18 -4.41
CA SER A 63 2.52 -4.27 -5.56
C SER A 63 3.89 -3.99 -6.18
N LEU A 64 4.97 -4.02 -5.39
CA LEU A 64 6.32 -3.83 -5.91
C LEU A 64 6.75 -5.02 -6.77
N ASP A 65 6.44 -6.25 -6.36
CA ASP A 65 6.72 -7.45 -7.17
C ASP A 65 6.02 -7.39 -8.54
N ARG A 66 4.74 -6.98 -8.54
CA ARG A 66 3.94 -6.77 -9.75
C ARG A 66 4.50 -5.69 -10.71
N ILE A 67 5.18 -4.66 -10.20
CA ILE A 67 5.64 -3.54 -11.06
C ILE A 67 6.78 -3.96 -11.99
N PHE A 68 7.64 -4.88 -11.54
CA PHE A 68 8.77 -5.39 -12.31
C PHE A 68 8.42 -6.64 -13.09
N ALA A 69 7.51 -7.48 -12.57
CA ALA A 69 6.98 -8.62 -13.30
C ALA A 69 6.33 -8.22 -14.62
N LEU A 70 5.52 -7.13 -14.62
CA LEU A 70 4.91 -6.61 -15.84
C LEU A 70 5.95 -6.11 -16.86
N ASP A 71 7.00 -5.40 -16.41
CA ASP A 71 8.07 -4.96 -17.33
C ASP A 71 8.89 -6.14 -17.91
N HIS A 72 8.92 -7.27 -17.18
CA HIS A 72 9.62 -8.48 -17.60
C HIS A 72 8.81 -9.24 -18.64
N GLU A 73 7.51 -9.41 -18.40
CA GLU A 73 6.56 -10.03 -19.33
C GLU A 73 6.42 -9.21 -20.63
N ASP A 74 6.43 -7.88 -20.54
CA ASP A 74 6.38 -6.99 -21.71
C ASP A 74 7.72 -6.90 -22.49
N GLY A 75 8.79 -7.54 -22.00
CA GLY A 75 10.12 -7.49 -22.63
C GLY A 75 10.76 -6.09 -22.62
N ALA A 76 10.23 -5.15 -21.84
CA ALA A 76 10.71 -3.78 -21.73
C ALA A 76 12.02 -3.69 -20.94
N LEU A 77 12.26 -4.60 -19.99
CA LEU A 77 13.46 -4.68 -19.16
C LEU A 77 14.79 -4.66 -19.96
N PRO A 78 15.00 -5.51 -20.98
CA PRO A 78 16.22 -5.46 -21.81
C PRO A 78 16.33 -4.20 -22.69
N LEU A 79 15.20 -3.60 -23.09
CA LEU A 79 15.18 -2.31 -23.82
C LEU A 79 15.55 -1.12 -22.90
N ILE A 80 15.16 -1.20 -21.63
CA ILE A 80 15.53 -0.22 -20.60
C ILE A 80 17.01 -0.39 -20.21
N ALA A 81 17.52 -1.61 -20.17
CA ALA A 81 18.94 -1.90 -19.91
C ALA A 81 19.89 -1.43 -21.02
N THR A 82 19.39 -1.25 -22.25
CA THR A 82 20.14 -0.69 -23.40
C THR A 82 19.95 0.82 -23.55
N SER A 83 19.12 1.44 -22.71
CA SER A 83 18.88 2.89 -22.69
C SER A 83 20.07 3.64 -22.07
N PRO A 84 20.43 4.84 -22.57
CA PRO A 84 21.44 5.70 -21.95
C PRO A 84 20.98 6.38 -20.64
N LEU A 85 19.80 6.00 -20.11
CA LEU A 85 19.25 6.54 -18.87
C LEU A 85 19.85 5.81 -17.66
N PRO A 86 20.25 6.53 -16.60
CA PRO A 86 20.75 5.92 -15.39
C PRO A 86 19.66 5.05 -14.74
N PRO A 87 19.92 3.76 -14.45
CA PRO A 87 18.93 2.84 -13.90
C PRO A 87 18.38 3.29 -12.54
N GLU A 88 19.18 4.02 -11.76
CA GLU A 88 18.79 4.59 -10.47
C GLU A 88 17.65 5.61 -10.61
N GLY A 89 17.65 6.38 -11.71
CA GLY A 89 16.61 7.37 -11.99
C GLY A 89 15.26 6.73 -12.36
N ILE A 90 15.31 5.56 -13.01
CA ILE A 90 14.12 4.78 -13.38
C ILE A 90 13.53 4.12 -12.13
N ALA A 91 14.37 3.56 -11.27
CA ALA A 91 13.96 3.01 -9.98
C ALA A 91 13.32 4.08 -9.08
N LEU A 92 13.89 5.29 -9.01
CA LEU A 92 13.33 6.42 -8.26
C LEU A 92 11.96 6.86 -8.81
N ALA A 93 11.81 6.96 -10.13
CA ALA A 93 10.54 7.33 -10.74
C ALA A 93 9.44 6.29 -10.45
N LYS A 94 9.76 4.99 -10.57
CA LYS A 94 8.84 3.90 -10.20
C LYS A 94 8.51 3.88 -8.72
N ALA A 95 9.48 4.13 -7.84
CA ALA A 95 9.27 4.22 -6.40
C ALA A 95 8.33 5.37 -6.02
N ILE A 96 8.50 6.55 -6.63
CA ILE A 96 7.62 7.71 -6.40
C ILE A 96 6.20 7.42 -6.91
N ALA A 97 6.07 6.87 -8.12
CA ALA A 97 4.77 6.50 -8.67
C ALA A 97 4.06 5.43 -7.81
N HIS A 98 4.81 4.45 -7.32
CA HIS A 98 4.30 3.45 -6.38
C HIS A 98 3.83 4.12 -5.08
N TRP A 99 4.66 4.95 -4.45
CA TRP A 99 4.30 5.63 -3.20
C TRP A 99 3.02 6.47 -3.32
N LEU A 100 2.86 7.19 -4.45
CA LEU A 100 1.65 7.97 -4.75
C LEU A 100 0.40 7.11 -4.97
N THR A 101 0.55 5.90 -5.52
CA THR A 101 -0.59 5.02 -5.86
C THR A 101 -0.95 4.03 -4.76
N THR A 102 0.00 3.59 -3.93
CA THR A 102 -0.25 2.64 -2.83
C THR A 102 -0.22 3.31 -1.48
N GLY A 103 0.78 4.14 -1.20
CA GLY A 103 0.96 4.82 0.09
C GLY A 103 -0.15 5.82 0.40
N LEU A 104 -0.56 6.63 -0.58
CA LEU A 104 -1.62 7.63 -0.39
C LEU A 104 -3.00 7.00 -0.13
N PRO A 105 -3.42 5.94 -0.85
CA PRO A 105 -4.66 5.23 -0.52
C PRO A 105 -4.58 4.42 0.77
N LEU A 106 -3.43 3.81 1.08
CA LEU A 106 -3.22 3.07 2.34
C LEU A 106 -3.35 3.99 3.56
N THR A 107 -2.74 5.19 3.50
CA THR A 107 -2.84 6.17 4.58
C THR A 107 -4.25 6.72 4.74
N LEU A 108 -4.96 6.98 3.64
CA LEU A 108 -6.39 7.35 3.67
C LEU A 108 -7.27 6.22 4.23
N ALA A 109 -7.01 4.97 3.86
CA ALA A 109 -7.75 3.79 4.35
C ALA A 109 -7.43 3.47 5.83
N ALA A 110 -6.21 3.74 6.29
CA ALA A 110 -5.80 3.52 7.67
C ALA A 110 -6.59 4.39 8.68
N ALA A 111 -7.01 5.59 8.29
CA ALA A 111 -7.76 6.50 9.16
C ALA A 111 -9.11 5.92 9.67
N PRO A 112 -10.04 5.47 8.80
CA PRO A 112 -11.27 4.82 9.26
C PRO A 112 -11.01 3.46 9.92
N LEU A 113 -10.01 2.71 9.47
CA LEU A 113 -9.63 1.42 10.09
C LEU A 113 -9.07 1.60 11.51
N GLY A 114 -8.49 2.76 11.82
CA GLY A 114 -8.07 3.08 13.18
C GLY A 114 -9.23 3.18 14.16
N VAL A 115 -10.38 3.67 13.70
CA VAL A 115 -11.61 3.67 14.51
C VAL A 115 -12.09 2.24 14.75
N LEU A 116 -12.02 1.38 13.73
CA LEU A 116 -12.37 -0.05 13.85
C LEU A 116 -11.46 -0.78 14.87
N LEU A 117 -10.17 -0.45 14.89
CA LEU A 117 -9.17 -1.04 15.78
C LEU A 117 -9.11 -0.36 17.17
N GLN A 118 -9.99 0.62 17.43
CA GLN A 118 -10.06 1.37 18.69
C GLN A 118 -8.74 2.03 19.12
N ILE A 119 -7.86 2.33 18.17
CA ILE A 119 -6.62 3.09 18.42
C ILE A 119 -6.98 4.55 18.71
N GLY A 120 -7.09 4.88 19.99
CA GLY A 120 -7.54 6.20 20.46
C GLY A 120 -8.87 6.18 21.23
N GLY A 121 -9.44 4.99 21.50
CA GLY A 121 -10.54 4.85 22.44
C GLY A 121 -10.11 5.31 23.83
N ARG A 122 -10.34 6.58 24.15
CA ARG A 122 -10.48 7.02 25.55
C ARG A 122 -11.45 6.03 26.21
N PRO A 123 -11.11 5.45 27.37
CA PRO A 123 -12.09 4.68 28.10
C PRO A 123 -13.28 5.60 28.39
N MET A 124 -14.42 5.36 27.75
CA MET A 124 -15.71 5.89 28.20
C MET A 124 -16.12 5.13 29.46
N ALA A 125 -15.26 5.16 30.49
CA ALA A 125 -15.46 4.51 31.79
C ALA A 125 -15.42 5.57 32.91
N GLY A 126 -16.01 6.73 32.67
CA GLY A 126 -16.00 7.87 33.60
C GLY A 126 -17.26 8.74 33.57
N CYS A 127 -18.41 8.16 33.22
CA CYS A 127 -19.72 8.74 33.59
C CYS A 127 -20.36 7.83 34.64
N CYS A 128 -19.86 7.95 35.87
CA CYS A 128 -20.57 7.84 37.14
C CYS A 128 -19.61 8.31 38.24
#